data_AF-A0A183J9T2-F1
#
_entry.id   AF-A0A183J9T2-F1
#
_cell.length_a   1.000
_cell.length_b   1.000
_cell.length_c   1.000
_cell.angle_alpha   90.00
_cell.angle_beta   90.00
_cell.angle_gamma   90.00
#
_symmetry.space_group_name_H-M   'P 1'
#
loop_
_entity.id
_entity.type
_entity.pdbx_description
1 polymer ?
#
loop_
_entity_poly.entity_id
_entity_poly.type
_entity_poly.pdbx_seq_one_letter_code
_entity_poly.pdbx_strand_id
1 'polypeptide(L)'
;MRCIRSQLESLITDIPRSEMAAMALGLAHSLSRYKLKFSPEKVDTMIVQAIALLDDLDKEMNNYVMRLREWYGWHFPELGRIVTDHVMFAKIVQRVGMRTNIADSDFSDILTPELEQEVKAAAETSMGTEISDGDVQGMNHLCSQILMLQKYRLHLNEYLGNRMLALAPNLTVLMGEMVGARLIARAGKS
;
A
#
# COMPACT_ATOMS: atom_id res chain seq x y z
N MET A 1 20.63 -25.21 -47.55
CA MET A 1 20.16 -25.14 -46.15
C MET A 1 19.51 -26.44 -45.64
N ARG A 2 18.64 -27.12 -46.40
CA ARG A 2 17.96 -28.35 -45.94
C ARG A 2 18.92 -29.54 -45.72
N CYS A 3 19.84 -29.79 -46.67
CA CYS A 3 20.79 -30.91 -46.62
C CYS A 3 21.80 -30.80 -45.45
N ILE A 4 22.27 -29.58 -45.17
CA ILE A 4 23.19 -29.30 -44.05
C ILE A 4 22.48 -29.51 -42.72
N ARG A 5 21.21 -29.10 -42.61
CA ARG A 5 20.40 -29.28 -41.39
C ARG A 5 20.07 -30.75 -41.13
N SER A 6 19.85 -31.55 -42.17
CA SER A 6 19.64 -33.00 -42.03
C SER A 6 20.91 -33.77 -41.69
N GLN A 7 22.09 -33.24 -42.01
CA GLN A 7 23.39 -33.84 -41.70
C GLN A 7 24.06 -33.23 -40.47
N LEU A 8 23.38 -32.34 -39.75
CA LEU A 8 23.92 -31.64 -38.57
C LEU A 8 24.36 -32.63 -37.48
N GLU A 9 23.65 -33.75 -37.34
CA GLU A 9 23.96 -34.83 -36.39
C GLU A 9 25.27 -35.54 -36.70
N SER A 10 25.70 -35.61 -37.97
CA SER A 10 26.99 -36.19 -38.33
C SER A 10 28.15 -35.18 -38.23
N LEU A 11 27.83 -33.88 -38.17
CA LEU A 11 28.81 -32.78 -38.08
C LEU A 11 29.15 -32.41 -36.64
N ILE A 12 28.25 -32.67 -35.68
CA ILE A 12 28.42 -32.36 -34.26
C ILE A 12 28.37 -33.67 -33.49
N THR A 13 29.53 -34.33 -33.35
CA THR A 13 29.65 -35.65 -32.69
C THR A 13 29.66 -35.57 -31.17
N ASP A 14 29.97 -34.41 -30.60
CA ASP A 14 30.29 -34.25 -29.17
C ASP A 14 29.12 -33.79 -28.30
N ILE A 15 27.95 -33.52 -28.90
CA ILE A 15 26.75 -33.08 -28.17
C ILE A 15 25.62 -34.07 -28.42
N PRO A 16 25.10 -34.75 -27.39
CA PRO A 16 24.00 -35.68 -27.56
C PRO A 16 22.73 -34.94 -27.99
N ARG A 17 21.91 -35.60 -28.82
CA ARG A 17 20.68 -35.03 -29.41
C ARG A 17 19.70 -34.45 -28.38
N SER A 18 19.66 -35.07 -27.20
CA SER A 18 18.84 -34.61 -26.06
C SER A 18 19.28 -33.22 -25.57
N GLU A 19 20.59 -32.97 -25.48
CA GLU A 19 21.14 -31.69 -25.04
C GLU A 19 20.94 -30.61 -26.11
N MET A 20 21.09 -30.93 -27.40
CA MET A 20 20.77 -29.99 -28.48
C MET A 20 19.29 -29.58 -28.49
N ALA A 21 18.39 -30.53 -28.25
CA ALA A 21 16.95 -30.24 -28.14
C ALA A 21 16.64 -29.37 -26.91
N ALA A 22 17.27 -29.65 -25.77
CA ALA A 22 17.15 -28.85 -24.56
C ALA A 22 17.71 -27.42 -24.76
N MET A 23 18.84 -27.27 -25.45
CA MET A 23 19.43 -25.98 -25.80
C MET A 23 18.53 -25.19 -26.77
N ALA A 24 18.00 -25.84 -27.81
CA ALA A 24 17.07 -25.21 -28.74
C ALA A 24 15.78 -24.75 -28.05
N LEU A 25 15.25 -25.56 -27.12
CA LEU A 25 14.10 -25.20 -26.30
C LEU A 25 14.43 -24.04 -25.35
N GLY A 26 15.59 -24.06 -24.69
CA GLY A 26 16.08 -22.98 -23.83
C GLY A 26 16.22 -21.66 -24.59
N LEU A 27 16.78 -21.70 -25.80
CA LEU A 27 16.87 -20.58 -26.72
C LEU A 27 15.49 -20.08 -27.14
N ALA A 28 14.59 -20.98 -27.55
CA ALA A 28 13.22 -20.62 -27.93
C ALA A 28 12.46 -19.95 -26.76
N HIS A 29 12.59 -20.47 -25.54
CA HIS A 29 12.04 -19.85 -24.34
C HIS A 29 12.70 -18.52 -24.01
N SER A 30 14.02 -18.37 -24.20
CA SER A 30 14.72 -17.11 -23.97
C SER A 30 14.31 -16.03 -24.98
N LEU A 31 14.15 -16.40 -26.25
CA LEU A 31 13.73 -15.54 -27.34
C LEU A 31 12.26 -15.13 -27.18
N SER A 32 11.39 -16.09 -26.84
CA SER A 32 10.00 -15.83 -26.52
C SER A 32 9.87 -14.90 -25.32
N ARG A 33 10.61 -15.17 -24.22
CA ARG A 33 10.67 -14.27 -23.07
C ARG A 33 11.23 -12.91 -23.42
N TYR A 34 12.23 -12.79 -24.29
CA TYR A 34 12.76 -11.51 -24.72
C TYR A 34 11.72 -10.69 -25.48
N LYS A 35 10.96 -11.31 -26.40
CA LYS A 35 9.83 -10.67 -27.08
C LYS A 35 8.70 -10.29 -26.12
N LEU A 36 8.41 -11.14 -25.13
CA LEU A 36 7.34 -10.96 -24.16
C LEU A 36 7.72 -10.06 -22.96
N LYS A 37 9.01 -9.78 -22.74
CA LYS A 37 9.50 -8.92 -21.63
C LYS A 37 8.97 -7.49 -21.74
N PHE A 38 8.51 -7.10 -22.92
CA PHE A 38 7.89 -5.80 -23.21
C PHE A 38 6.41 -5.92 -23.61
N SER A 39 5.78 -7.08 -23.38
CA SER A 39 4.35 -7.22 -23.66
C SER A 39 3.54 -6.38 -22.65
N PRO A 40 2.69 -5.44 -23.13
CA PRO A 40 1.90 -4.56 -22.27
C PRO A 40 0.99 -5.32 -21.29
N GLU A 41 0.52 -6.51 -21.67
CA GLU A 41 -0.37 -7.37 -20.86
C GLU A 41 0.17 -7.69 -19.44
N LYS A 42 1.49 -7.90 -19.29
CA LYS A 42 2.09 -8.17 -17.98
C LYS A 42 2.20 -6.91 -17.12
N VAL A 43 2.37 -5.74 -17.74
CA VAL A 43 2.44 -4.45 -17.05
C VAL A 43 1.05 -4.06 -16.55
N ASP A 44 0.01 -4.32 -17.33
CA ASP A 44 -1.40 -4.11 -16.96
C ASP A 44 -1.76 -4.93 -15.72
N THR A 45 -1.33 -6.20 -15.68
CA THR A 45 -1.60 -7.10 -14.55
C THR A 45 -1.04 -6.54 -13.23
N MET A 46 0.16 -5.97 -13.23
CA MET A 46 0.76 -5.39 -12.02
C MET A 46 0.00 -4.15 -11.53
N ILE A 47 -0.52 -3.33 -12.45
CA ILE A 47 -1.33 -2.15 -12.12
C ILE A 47 -2.66 -2.59 -11.51
N VAL A 48 -3.32 -3.60 -12.09
CA VAL A 48 -4.56 -4.15 -11.52
C VAL A 48 -4.35 -4.63 -10.08
N GLN A 49 -3.27 -5.37 -9.82
CA GLN A 49 -2.93 -5.84 -8.47
C GLN A 49 -2.62 -4.69 -7.52
N ALA A 50 -1.90 -3.66 -7.97
CA ALA A 50 -1.55 -2.51 -7.15
C ALA A 50 -2.79 -1.70 -6.73
N ILE A 51 -3.78 -1.52 -7.61
CA ILE A 51 -5.04 -0.84 -7.29
C ILE A 51 -5.87 -1.67 -6.32
N ALA A 52 -5.99 -2.99 -6.56
CA ALA A 52 -6.71 -3.87 -5.66
C ALA A 52 -6.10 -3.83 -4.25
N LEU A 53 -4.76 -3.88 -4.16
CA LEU A 53 -4.05 -3.74 -2.91
C LEU A 53 -4.31 -2.38 -2.24
N LEU A 54 -4.38 -1.29 -3.02
CA LEU A 54 -4.68 0.03 -2.49
C LEU A 54 -6.10 0.10 -1.89
N ASP A 55 -7.09 -0.46 -2.59
CA ASP A 55 -8.46 -0.54 -2.10
C ASP A 55 -8.57 -1.40 -0.82
N ASP A 56 -7.79 -2.50 -0.74
CA ASP A 56 -7.74 -3.36 0.45
C ASP A 56 -7.05 -2.66 1.63
N LEU A 57 -5.96 -1.93 1.38
CA LEU A 57 -5.29 -1.11 2.39
C LEU A 57 -6.22 -0.05 2.98
N ASP A 58 -7.02 0.62 2.15
CA ASP A 58 -7.98 1.64 2.61
C ASP A 58 -9.04 1.02 3.55
N LYS A 59 -9.54 -0.19 3.23
CA LYS A 59 -10.49 -0.92 4.09
C LYS A 59 -9.86 -1.37 5.41
N GLU A 60 -8.69 -2.00 5.34
CA GLU A 60 -7.99 -2.50 6.54
C GLU A 60 -7.56 -1.34 7.46
N MET A 61 -7.07 -0.24 6.88
CA MET A 61 -6.73 0.96 7.65
C MET A 61 -7.96 1.52 8.36
N ASN A 62 -9.12 1.57 7.69
CA ASN A 62 -10.37 1.98 8.31
C ASN A 62 -10.75 1.04 9.48
N ASN A 63 -10.67 -0.27 9.28
CA ASN A 63 -10.96 -1.25 10.33
C ASN A 63 -10.07 -1.06 11.56
N TYR A 64 -8.76 -0.88 11.36
CA TYR A 64 -7.82 -0.64 12.46
C TYR A 64 -8.08 0.68 13.18
N VAL A 65 -8.43 1.74 12.47
CA VAL A 65 -8.74 3.03 13.10
C VAL A 65 -10.03 2.94 13.90
N MET A 66 -11.07 2.30 13.37
CA MET A 66 -12.31 2.08 14.12
C MET A 66 -12.05 1.26 15.38
N ARG A 67 -11.19 0.24 15.29
CA ARG A 67 -10.77 -0.55 16.46
C ARG A 67 -10.00 0.27 17.49
N LEU A 68 -9.09 1.13 17.03
CA LEU A 68 -8.34 2.04 17.91
C LEU A 68 -9.27 3.04 18.60
N ARG A 69 -10.27 3.58 17.87
CA ARG A 69 -11.28 4.49 18.43
C ARG A 69 -12.13 3.83 19.51
N GLU A 70 -12.58 2.61 19.28
CA GLU A 70 -13.31 1.84 20.30
C GLU A 70 -12.45 1.58 21.52
N TRP A 71 -11.18 1.18 21.32
CA TRP A 71 -10.29 0.81 22.41
C TRP A 71 -9.87 2.03 23.24
N TYR A 72 -9.44 3.11 22.59
CA TYR A 72 -9.08 4.36 23.26
C TYR A 72 -10.31 5.12 23.79
N GLY A 73 -11.49 4.89 23.21
CA GLY A 73 -12.75 5.49 23.66
C GLY A 73 -13.15 5.09 25.08
N TRP A 74 -12.66 3.97 25.61
CA TRP A 74 -12.81 3.63 27.03
C TRP A 74 -12.06 4.62 27.94
N HIS A 75 -10.91 5.12 27.48
CA HIS A 75 -10.07 6.06 28.23
C HIS A 75 -10.42 7.52 27.96
N PHE A 76 -10.72 7.86 26.71
CA PHE A 76 -11.04 9.23 26.31
C PHE A 76 -12.09 9.25 25.17
N PRO A 77 -13.39 9.07 25.49
CA PRO A 77 -14.45 8.96 24.50
C PRO A 77 -14.68 10.24 23.71
N GLU A 78 -14.43 11.42 24.30
CA GLU A 78 -14.67 12.71 23.68
C GLU A 78 -13.72 12.98 22.49
N LEU A 79 -12.49 12.44 22.53
CA LEU A 79 -11.51 12.62 21.46
C LEU A 79 -12.02 12.14 20.10
N GLY A 80 -12.76 11.01 20.09
CA GLY A 80 -13.32 10.46 18.86
C GLY A 80 -14.40 11.33 18.22
N ARG A 81 -15.05 12.22 19.00
CA ARG A 81 -16.04 13.17 18.49
C ARG A 81 -15.41 14.44 17.93
N ILE A 82 -14.33 14.89 18.57
CA ILE A 82 -13.62 16.12 18.18
C ILE A 82 -12.79 15.89 16.92
N VAL A 83 -11.97 14.82 16.93
CA VAL A 83 -11.08 14.51 15.81
C VAL A 83 -11.77 13.50 14.91
N THR A 84 -12.12 13.90 13.69
CA THR A 84 -12.73 13.02 12.69
C THR A 84 -11.68 12.31 11.83
N ASP A 85 -10.54 12.96 11.56
CA ASP A 85 -9.47 12.41 10.73
C ASP A 85 -8.78 11.22 11.40
N HIS A 86 -8.66 10.12 10.64
CA HIS A 86 -8.14 8.84 11.11
C HIS A 86 -6.65 8.89 11.45
N VAL A 87 -5.87 9.61 10.64
CA VAL A 87 -4.41 9.68 10.81
C VAL A 87 -4.07 10.62 11.95
N MET A 88 -4.77 11.75 12.06
CA MET A 88 -4.63 12.68 13.19
C MET A 88 -4.97 11.99 14.50
N PHE A 89 -6.07 11.24 14.56
CA PHE A 89 -6.46 10.48 15.75
C PHE A 89 -5.35 9.52 16.21
N ALA A 90 -4.81 8.72 15.29
CA ALA A 90 -3.72 7.79 15.61
C ALA A 90 -2.43 8.50 16.08
N LYS A 91 -2.09 9.66 15.49
CA LYS A 91 -0.93 10.47 15.93
C LYS A 91 -1.11 11.03 17.33
N ILE A 92 -2.31 11.52 17.66
CA ILE A 92 -2.61 12.09 18.98
C ILE A 92 -2.51 10.99 20.05
N VAL A 93 -3.17 9.85 19.82
CA VAL A 93 -3.12 8.71 20.75
C VAL A 93 -1.68 8.26 20.98
N GLN A 94 -0.88 8.17 19.92
CA GLN A 94 0.54 7.81 20.02
C GLN A 94 1.37 8.83 20.82
N ARG A 95 1.09 10.13 20.68
CA ARG A 95 1.86 11.20 21.33
C ARG A 95 1.53 11.32 22.82
N VAL A 96 0.26 11.13 23.16
CA VAL A 96 -0.29 11.35 24.48
C VAL A 96 -0.14 10.12 25.37
N GLY A 97 -0.60 8.96 24.88
CA GLY A 97 -0.79 7.76 25.68
C GLY A 97 -1.90 7.93 26.72
N MET A 98 -1.61 8.63 27.82
CA MET A 98 -2.55 8.85 28.94
C MET A 98 -3.11 10.27 28.94
N ARG A 99 -4.38 10.39 29.35
CA ARG A 99 -5.10 11.67 29.46
C ARG A 99 -4.38 12.71 30.32
N THR A 100 -3.67 12.28 31.36
CA THR A 100 -2.87 13.17 32.24
C THR A 100 -1.80 13.94 31.46
N ASN A 101 -1.26 13.36 30.40
CA ASN A 101 -0.21 13.98 29.60
C ASN A 101 -0.75 14.93 28.54
N ILE A 102 -2.07 15.02 28.34
CA ILE A 102 -2.68 15.89 27.33
C ILE A 102 -2.44 17.37 27.65
N ALA A 103 -2.49 17.74 28.93
CA ALA A 103 -2.30 19.12 29.36
C ALA A 103 -0.90 19.66 29.00
N ASP A 104 0.12 18.83 29.18
CA ASP A 104 1.53 19.18 28.93
C ASP A 104 1.99 18.94 27.50
N SER A 105 1.19 18.25 26.68
CA SER A 105 1.53 17.94 25.29
C SER A 105 1.17 19.10 24.35
N ASP A 106 2.06 19.36 23.39
CA ASP A 106 1.84 20.29 22.29
C ASP A 106 1.38 19.52 21.04
N PHE A 107 0.28 19.98 20.44
CA PHE A 107 -0.33 19.39 19.24
C PHE A 107 -0.30 20.31 18.03
N SER A 108 0.42 21.43 18.09
CA SER A 108 0.51 22.44 17.03
C SER A 108 0.92 21.87 15.66
N ASP A 109 1.67 20.76 15.64
CA ASP A 109 2.11 20.07 14.41
C ASP A 109 1.03 19.18 13.77
N ILE A 110 -0.04 18.87 14.50
CA ILE A 110 -1.05 17.87 14.12
C ILE A 110 -2.44 18.50 14.01
N LEU A 111 -2.78 19.41 14.91
CA LEU A 111 -4.10 20.03 15.05
C LEU A 111 -4.04 21.54 14.82
N THR A 112 -5.17 22.12 14.43
CA THR A 112 -5.37 23.55 14.49
C THR A 112 -5.50 24.00 15.96
N PRO A 113 -5.14 25.24 16.30
CA PRO A 113 -5.19 25.73 17.68
C PRO A 113 -6.61 25.66 18.28
N GLU A 114 -7.64 25.78 17.44
CA GLU A 114 -9.05 25.64 17.85
C GLU A 114 -9.36 24.22 18.35
N LEU A 115 -8.99 23.20 17.56
CA LEU A 115 -9.20 21.80 17.93
C LEU A 115 -8.33 21.38 19.12
N GLU A 116 -7.11 21.91 19.22
CA GLU A 116 -6.24 21.62 20.36
C GLU A 116 -6.84 22.11 21.68
N GLN A 117 -7.39 23.32 21.71
CA GLN A 117 -8.07 23.84 22.91
C GLN A 117 -9.30 22.99 23.26
N GLU A 118 -10.07 22.56 22.27
CA GLU A 118 -11.24 21.70 22.48
C GLU A 118 -10.83 20.34 23.06
N VAL A 119 -9.76 19.72 22.56
CA VAL A 119 -9.22 18.46 23.09
C VAL A 119 -8.72 18.62 24.52
N LYS A 120 -8.01 19.71 24.84
CA LYS A 120 -7.52 19.99 26.21
C LYS A 120 -8.67 20.21 27.19
N ALA A 121 -9.69 20.99 26.81
CA ALA A 121 -10.88 21.20 27.63
C ALA A 121 -11.69 19.91 27.83
N ALA A 122 -11.80 19.07 26.80
CA ALA A 122 -12.45 17.78 26.89
C ALA A 122 -11.68 16.79 27.77
N ALA A 123 -10.34 16.86 27.79
CA ALA A 123 -9.52 16.02 28.66
C ALA A 123 -9.77 16.31 30.14
N GLU A 124 -9.97 17.57 30.54
CA GLU A 124 -10.28 17.93 31.93
C GLU A 124 -11.64 17.42 32.38
N THR A 125 -12.64 17.45 31.48
CA THR A 125 -14.03 17.06 31.78
C THR A 125 -14.37 15.62 31.39
N SER A 126 -13.40 14.85 30.88
CA SER A 126 -13.62 13.52 30.34
C SER A 126 -14.15 12.54 31.38
N MET A 127 -15.12 11.72 30.97
CA MET A 127 -15.71 10.64 31.76
C MET A 127 -15.06 9.26 31.52
N GLY A 128 -13.94 9.21 30.80
CA GLY A 128 -13.25 7.95 30.53
C GLY A 128 -12.58 7.33 31.75
N THR A 129 -12.32 6.02 31.68
CA THR A 129 -11.71 5.24 32.76
C THR A 129 -10.19 5.27 32.67
N GLU A 130 -9.49 5.14 33.79
CA GLU A 130 -8.05 4.92 33.76
C GLU A 130 -7.70 3.57 33.12
N ILE A 131 -6.60 3.55 32.36
CA ILE A 131 -6.08 2.37 31.68
C ILE A 131 -4.67 2.08 32.17
N SER A 132 -4.24 0.82 32.08
CA SER A 132 -2.90 0.43 32.50
C SER A 132 -1.85 0.83 31.46
N ASP A 133 -0.59 0.96 31.90
CA ASP A 133 0.54 1.18 30.99
C ASP A 133 0.66 0.08 29.91
N GLY A 134 0.27 -1.16 30.25
CA GLY A 134 0.26 -2.27 29.30
C GLY A 134 -0.75 -2.09 28.17
N ASP A 135 -1.94 -1.57 28.51
CA ASP A 135 -2.98 -1.26 27.52
C ASP A 135 -2.53 -0.10 26.62
N VAL A 136 -1.92 0.94 27.21
CA VAL A 136 -1.36 2.09 26.47
C VAL A 136 -0.29 1.62 25.47
N GLN A 137 0.60 0.71 25.87
CA GLN A 137 1.60 0.14 24.96
C GLN A 137 0.96 -0.64 23.81
N GLY A 138 -0.09 -1.43 24.09
CA GLY A 138 -0.86 -2.13 23.06
C GLY A 138 -1.50 -1.18 22.05
N MET A 139 -2.13 -0.11 22.52
CA MET A 139 -2.71 0.93 21.67
C MET A 139 -1.65 1.67 20.85
N ASN A 140 -0.50 1.99 21.45
CA ASN A 140 0.62 2.64 20.76
C ASN A 140 1.20 1.77 19.65
N HIS A 141 1.24 0.45 19.85
CA HIS A 141 1.63 -0.48 18.79
C HIS A 141 0.64 -0.41 17.62
N LEU A 142 -0.67 -0.46 17.89
CA LEU A 142 -1.71 -0.34 16.87
C LEU A 142 -1.61 1.00 16.12
N CYS A 143 -1.39 2.11 16.82
CA CYS A 143 -1.16 3.42 16.21
C CYS A 143 0.04 3.40 15.25
N SER A 144 1.14 2.76 15.66
CA SER A 144 2.34 2.64 14.84
C SER A 144 2.07 1.84 13.56
N GLN A 145 1.28 0.77 13.64
CA GLN A 145 0.86 -0.01 12.47
C GLN A 145 -0.01 0.83 11.52
N ILE A 146 -0.99 1.59 12.03
CA ILE A 146 -1.83 2.48 11.22
C ILE A 146 -0.97 3.51 10.47
N LEU A 147 -0.01 4.14 11.16
CA LEU A 147 0.88 5.13 10.54
C LEU A 147 1.81 4.49 9.50
N MET A 148 2.26 3.26 9.73
CA MET A 148 3.05 2.50 8.77
C MET A 148 2.23 2.16 7.51
N LEU A 149 0.99 1.71 7.68
CA LEU A 149 0.07 1.45 6.57
C LEU A 149 -0.22 2.72 5.77
N GLN A 150 -0.43 3.85 6.45
CA GLN A 150 -0.63 5.14 5.77
C GLN A 150 0.59 5.54 4.93
N LYS A 151 1.80 5.37 5.46
CA LYS A 151 3.04 5.61 4.70
C LYS A 151 3.15 4.67 3.50
N TYR A 152 2.84 3.39 3.70
CA TYR A 152 2.87 2.41 2.63
C TYR A 152 1.85 2.73 1.52
N ARG A 153 0.65 3.17 1.89
CA ARG A 153 -0.39 3.65 0.96
C ARG A 153 0.09 4.83 0.11
N LEU A 154 0.79 5.81 0.70
CA LEU A 154 1.36 6.94 -0.04
C LEU A 154 2.43 6.45 -1.04
N HIS A 155 3.34 5.59 -0.59
CA HIS A 155 4.36 5.01 -1.46
C HIS A 155 3.74 4.18 -2.60
N LEU A 156 2.66 3.43 -2.33
CA LEU A 156 1.95 2.66 -3.34
C LEU A 156 1.24 3.56 -4.37
N ASN A 157 0.68 4.69 -3.94
CA ASN A 157 0.13 5.70 -4.84
C ASN A 157 1.20 6.28 -5.76
N GLU A 158 2.35 6.68 -5.22
CA GLU A 158 3.47 7.20 -6.03
C GLU A 158 3.99 6.15 -7.02
N TYR A 159 4.10 4.89 -6.58
CA TYR A 159 4.46 3.79 -7.45
C TYR A 159 3.45 3.62 -8.60
N LEU A 160 2.15 3.68 -8.29
CA LEU A 160 1.08 3.58 -9.28
C LEU A 160 1.14 4.72 -10.30
N GLY A 161 1.33 5.96 -9.85
CA GLY A 161 1.45 7.14 -10.70
C GLY A 161 2.60 7.04 -11.68
N ASN A 162 3.79 6.73 -11.18
CA ASN A 162 4.98 6.51 -12.00
C ASN A 162 4.80 5.39 -13.03
N ARG A 163 4.12 4.30 -12.65
CA ARG A 163 3.84 3.18 -13.56
C ARG A 163 2.79 3.53 -14.61
N MET A 164 1.74 4.27 -14.24
CA MET A 164 0.70 4.72 -15.15
C MET A 164 1.25 5.68 -16.21
N LEU A 165 2.10 6.63 -15.80
CA LEU A 165 2.80 7.54 -16.71
C LEU A 165 3.69 6.79 -17.71
N ALA A 166 4.39 5.74 -17.27
CA ALA A 166 5.25 4.94 -18.15
C ALA A 166 4.45 4.09 -19.15
N LEU A 167 3.26 3.60 -18.76
CA LEU A 167 2.44 2.73 -19.59
C LEU A 167 1.52 3.51 -20.54
N ALA A 168 0.79 4.47 -19.99
CA ALA A 168 -0.28 5.19 -20.69
C ALA A 168 -0.21 6.70 -20.38
N PRO A 169 0.84 7.42 -20.85
CA PRO A 169 1.03 8.83 -20.55
C PRO A 169 -0.14 9.70 -21.03
N ASN A 170 -0.69 9.40 -22.21
CA ASN A 170 -1.81 10.14 -22.77
C ASN A 170 -3.09 9.98 -21.94
N LEU A 171 -3.36 8.76 -21.47
CA LEU A 171 -4.52 8.48 -20.60
C LEU A 171 -4.36 9.17 -19.25
N THR A 172 -3.13 9.18 -18.73
CA THR A 172 -2.78 9.83 -17.46
C THR A 172 -3.00 11.32 -17.50
N VAL A 173 -2.51 11.99 -18.55
CA VAL A 173 -2.66 13.45 -18.73
C VAL A 173 -4.13 13.84 -18.91
N LEU A 174 -4.93 13.00 -19.57
CA LEU A 174 -6.32 13.31 -19.91
C LEU A 174 -7.31 13.02 -18.77
N MET A 175 -7.10 11.97 -17.98
CA MET A 175 -8.05 11.52 -16.95
C MET A 175 -7.49 11.49 -15.53
N GLY A 176 -6.19 11.69 -15.35
CA GLY A 176 -5.49 11.53 -14.07
C GLY A 176 -5.10 10.08 -13.80
N GLU A 177 -4.02 9.91 -13.01
CA GLU A 177 -3.38 8.62 -12.71
C GLU A 177 -4.37 7.60 -12.11
N MET A 178 -5.10 8.00 -11.07
CA MET A 178 -6.00 7.09 -10.33
C MET A 178 -7.22 6.65 -11.14
N VAL A 179 -7.76 7.52 -11.99
CA VAL A 179 -8.94 7.20 -12.82
C VAL A 179 -8.51 6.31 -13.99
N GLY A 180 -7.39 6.64 -14.65
CA GLY A 180 -6.79 5.80 -15.69
C GLY A 180 -6.47 4.40 -15.20
N ALA A 181 -5.90 4.28 -14.00
CA ALA A 181 -5.61 3.00 -13.37
C ALA A 181 -6.86 2.13 -13.19
N ARG A 182 -7.94 2.70 -12.64
CA ARG A 182 -9.19 1.96 -12.43
C ARG A 182 -9.84 1.53 -13.74
N LEU A 183 -9.71 2.33 -14.81
CA LEU A 183 -10.19 1.95 -16.14
C LEU A 183 -9.44 0.74 -16.69
N ILE A 184 -8.11 0.72 -16.58
CA ILE A 184 -7.28 -0.43 -16.97
C ILE A 184 -7.66 -1.66 -16.13
N ALA A 185 -7.85 -1.52 -14.82
CA ALA A 185 -8.28 -2.62 -13.97
C ALA A 185 -9.66 -3.18 -14.30
N ARG A 186 -10.57 -2.33 -14.81
CA ARG A 186 -11.90 -2.76 -15.26
C ARG A 186 -11.86 -3.41 -16.64
N ALA A 187 -11.03 -2.89 -17.54
CA ALA A 187 -10.86 -3.43 -18.89
C ALA A 187 -10.09 -4.76 -18.88
N GLY A 188 -9.05 -4.89 -18.06
CA GLY A 188 -8.24 -6.12 -17.95
C GLY A 188 -8.93 -7.29 -17.25
N LYS A 189 -10.16 -7.10 -16.72
CA LYS A 189 -11.03 -8.17 -16.22
C LYS A 189 -11.95 -8.77 -17.30
N SER A 190 -11.91 -8.25 -18.53
CA SER A 190 -12.75 -8.68 -19.66
C SER A 190 -12.01 -9.59 -20.62
#